data_AF-A0A1V6E3Y5-F1
#
_entry.id   AF-A0A1V6E3Y5-F1
#
_cell.length_a   1.000
_cell.length_b   1.000
_cell.length_c   1.000
_cell.angle_alpha   90.00
_cell.angle_beta   90.00
_cell.angle_gamma   90.00
#
_symmetry.space_group_name_H-M   'P 1'
#
loop_
_entity.id
_entity.type
_entity.pdbx_description
1 polymer ?
#
loop_
_entity_poly.entity_id
_entity_poly.type
_entity_poly.pdbx_seq_one_letter_code
_entity_poly.pdbx_strand_id
1 'polypeptide(L)'
;MKAETLQQVAEVQGLYGPFTFPEVLLQQIWRRGEFQQTAIRTTEGKALDVLHPGRWNRLGGPDFRSARLRLDGVELVGDVELHLHAEDWAAHGHEGDPAYDAVVLHVVLFPPKSATVTRRHDGRAIPVLVLLPLLWRGLEEYAEEAAVERLAGWSPDHATAVLARLPIFNGATRCDGGFGTFARR
;
A
#
# COMPACT_ATOMS: atom_id res chain seq x y z
N MET A 1 -10.59 -23.37 -11.58
CA MET A 1 -10.30 -23.83 -10.21
C MET A 1 -9.87 -22.60 -9.44
N LYS A 2 -10.48 -22.31 -8.28
CA LYS A 2 -10.26 -21.07 -7.52
C LYS A 2 -8.85 -21.11 -6.92
N ALA A 3 -7.98 -20.16 -7.28
CA ALA A 3 -6.92 -19.76 -6.38
C ALA A 3 -7.60 -18.92 -5.29
N GLU A 4 -7.94 -19.57 -4.18
CA GLU A 4 -8.21 -18.83 -2.95
C GLU A 4 -6.88 -18.19 -2.56
N THR A 5 -6.81 -16.86 -2.55
CA THR A 5 -5.69 -16.12 -1.98
C THR A 5 -5.49 -16.64 -0.57
N LEU A 6 -4.44 -17.46 -0.37
CA LEU A 6 -4.08 -17.94 0.95
C LEU A 6 -3.73 -16.71 1.77
N GLN A 7 -4.57 -16.40 2.75
CA GLN A 7 -4.41 -15.22 3.58
C GLN A 7 -3.14 -15.41 4.44
N GLN A 8 -1.99 -14.97 3.93
CA GLN A 8 -0.75 -15.18 4.68
C GLN A 8 -0.72 -14.28 5.90
N VAL A 9 -0.11 -14.82 6.96
CA VAL A 9 0.06 -14.18 8.26
C VAL A 9 1.52 -14.33 8.65
N ALA A 10 2.19 -13.21 8.94
CA ALA A 10 3.44 -13.24 9.68
C ALA A 10 3.13 -13.21 11.19
N GLU A 11 3.78 -14.09 11.94
CA GLU A 11 3.96 -13.88 13.38
C GLU A 11 5.18 -12.97 13.58
N VAL A 12 4.95 -11.82 14.21
CA VAL A 12 5.98 -10.82 14.47
C VAL A 12 6.15 -10.70 15.99
N GLN A 13 7.39 -10.69 16.47
CA GLN A 13 7.68 -10.50 17.88
C GLN A 13 7.50 -9.01 18.22
N GLY A 14 6.48 -8.68 19.01
CA GLY A 14 6.22 -7.35 19.54
C GLY A 14 6.80 -7.16 20.94
N LEU A 15 6.65 -5.95 21.49
CA LEU A 15 7.14 -5.62 22.84
C LEU A 15 6.35 -6.35 23.93
N TYR A 16 5.07 -6.65 23.69
CA TYR A 16 4.18 -7.31 24.65
C TYR A 16 3.89 -8.78 24.32
N GLY A 17 4.58 -9.34 23.34
CA GLY A 17 4.41 -10.72 22.87
C GLY A 17 4.26 -10.80 21.34
N PRO A 18 4.09 -12.01 20.80
CA PRO A 18 3.88 -12.19 19.37
C PRO A 18 2.53 -11.62 18.93
N PHE A 19 2.50 -11.00 17.74
CA PHE A 19 1.28 -10.56 17.08
C PHE A 19 1.22 -11.03 15.63
N THR A 20 0.02 -11.03 15.07
CA THR A 20 -0.27 -11.43 13.69
C THR A 20 -0.30 -10.21 12.78
N PHE A 21 0.48 -10.26 11.70
CA PHE A 21 0.45 -9.26 10.62
C PHE A 21 -0.01 -9.93 9.30
N PRO A 22 -1.31 -9.83 8.95
CA PRO A 22 -1.84 -10.45 7.74
C PRO A 22 -1.60 -9.60 6.49
N GLU A 23 -1.55 -10.21 5.30
CA GLU A 23 -1.42 -9.50 4.01
C GLU A 23 -2.53 -8.46 3.79
N VAL A 24 -3.75 -8.74 4.25
CA VAL A 24 -4.85 -7.77 4.16
C VAL A 24 -4.53 -6.44 4.87
N LEU A 25 -3.73 -6.46 5.93
CA LEU A 25 -3.28 -5.24 6.62
C LEU A 25 -2.24 -4.51 5.77
N LEU A 26 -1.32 -5.23 5.14
CA LEU A 26 -0.37 -4.65 4.17
C LEU A 26 -1.12 -3.96 3.01
N GLN A 27 -2.15 -4.61 2.47
CA GLN A 27 -3.01 -4.06 1.42
C GLN A 27 -3.74 -2.79 1.90
N GLN A 28 -4.23 -2.75 3.15
CA GLN A 28 -4.84 -1.55 3.72
C GLN A 28 -3.85 -0.39 3.80
N ILE A 29 -2.63 -0.64 4.30
CA ILE A 29 -1.56 0.37 4.39
C ILE A 29 -1.25 0.93 3.00
N TRP A 30 -1.07 0.05 2.00
CA TRP A 30 -0.83 0.46 0.62
C TRP A 30 -1.96 1.32 0.05
N ARG A 31 -3.22 0.87 0.22
CA ARG A 31 -4.41 1.59 -0.25
C ARG A 31 -4.51 2.99 0.37
N ARG A 32 -4.25 3.10 1.67
CA ARG A 32 -4.36 4.36 2.43
C ARG A 32 -3.15 5.27 2.18
N GLY A 33 -2.04 4.75 1.65
CA GLY A 33 -0.81 5.50 1.43
C GLY A 33 -0.07 5.82 2.72
N GLU A 34 -0.22 4.98 3.74
CA GLU A 34 0.33 5.20 5.09
C GLU A 34 1.82 4.81 5.19
N PHE A 35 2.65 5.38 4.32
CA PHE A 35 4.09 5.16 4.25
C PHE A 35 4.77 6.36 3.57
N GLN A 36 6.09 6.50 3.73
CA GLN A 36 6.85 7.54 3.05
C GLN A 36 6.74 7.36 1.53
N GLN A 37 6.19 8.35 0.83
CA GLN A 37 6.02 8.32 -0.62
C GLN A 37 7.08 9.12 -1.39
N THR A 38 7.91 9.88 -0.69
CA THR A 38 8.96 10.70 -1.30
C THR A 38 10.28 9.95 -1.38
N ALA A 39 10.95 10.07 -2.53
CA ALA A 39 12.26 9.46 -2.79
C ALA A 39 12.29 7.93 -2.58
N ILE A 40 11.16 7.25 -2.77
CA ILE A 40 11.09 5.79 -2.67
C ILE A 40 11.81 5.16 -3.86
N ARG A 41 12.47 4.03 -3.60
CA ARG A 41 13.23 3.27 -4.60
C ARG A 41 12.87 1.80 -4.54
N THR A 42 12.90 1.15 -5.70
CA THR A 42 12.81 -0.31 -5.79
C THR A 42 14.10 -0.96 -5.28
N THR A 43 14.09 -2.28 -5.08
CA THR A 43 15.28 -3.06 -4.70
C THR A 43 16.40 -2.95 -5.74
N GLU A 44 16.05 -2.71 -7.01
CA GLU A 44 17.00 -2.46 -8.10
C GLU A 44 17.49 -1.00 -8.16
N GLY A 45 17.08 -0.15 -7.22
CA GLY A 45 17.50 1.24 -7.10
C GLY A 45 16.72 2.24 -7.97
N LYS A 46 15.70 1.79 -8.71
CA LYS A 46 14.89 2.64 -9.58
C LYS A 46 14.03 3.59 -8.76
N ALA A 47 13.99 4.86 -9.15
CA ALA A 47 13.11 5.84 -8.51
C ALA A 47 11.65 5.50 -8.83
N LEU A 48 10.79 5.51 -7.81
CA LEU A 48 9.38 5.20 -7.94
C LEU A 48 8.53 6.37 -7.40
N ASP A 49 7.52 6.79 -8.14
CA ASP A 49 6.41 7.61 -7.62
C ASP A 49 5.11 6.80 -7.73
N VAL A 50 4.33 6.74 -6.65
CA VAL A 50 2.98 6.16 -6.67
C VAL A 50 1.99 7.29 -6.95
N LEU A 51 1.54 7.42 -8.21
CA LEU A 51 0.57 8.45 -8.61
C LEU A 51 -0.86 8.06 -8.22
N HIS A 52 -1.16 6.76 -8.29
CA HIS A 52 -2.39 6.16 -7.81
C HIS A 52 -2.12 4.68 -7.43
N PRO A 53 -2.48 4.22 -6.21
CA PRO A 53 -2.14 2.87 -5.73
C PRO A 53 -2.86 1.74 -6.48
N GLY A 54 -3.90 2.09 -7.25
CA GLY A 54 -4.79 1.16 -7.96
C GLY A 54 -6.12 0.99 -7.23
N ARG A 55 -7.04 0.24 -7.86
CA ARG A 55 -8.30 -0.15 -7.24
C ARG A 55 -8.11 -1.49 -6.55
N TRP A 56 -8.35 -1.53 -5.24
CA TRP A 56 -8.27 -2.76 -4.45
C TRP A 56 -9.21 -3.83 -5.02
N ASN A 57 -8.66 -4.98 -5.35
CA ASN A 57 -9.32 -6.16 -5.87
C ASN A 57 -9.44 -7.20 -4.75
N ARG A 58 -10.67 -7.54 -4.37
CA ARG A 58 -10.96 -8.58 -3.36
C ARG A 58 -11.37 -9.92 -3.99
N LEU A 59 -11.17 -10.04 -5.29
CA LEU A 59 -11.42 -11.24 -6.09
C LEU A 59 -10.09 -11.76 -6.63
N GLY A 60 -10.10 -12.86 -7.37
CA GLY A 60 -8.87 -13.42 -7.96
C GLY A 60 -8.12 -12.45 -8.88
N GLY A 61 -6.84 -12.79 -9.12
CA GLY A 61 -5.87 -11.94 -9.81
C GLY A 61 -5.16 -11.00 -8.83
N PRO A 62 -4.52 -9.93 -9.34
CA PRO A 62 -3.66 -9.10 -8.51
C PRO A 62 -4.44 -8.26 -7.50
N ASP A 63 -3.79 -7.93 -6.38
CA ASP A 63 -4.37 -7.21 -5.25
C ASP A 63 -4.89 -5.82 -5.61
N PHE A 64 -4.21 -5.09 -6.50
CA PHE A 64 -4.65 -3.78 -6.95
C PHE A 64 -4.60 -3.70 -8.47
N ARG A 65 -5.72 -3.27 -9.07
CA ARG A 65 -5.84 -3.13 -10.52
C ARG A 65 -5.65 -1.69 -10.97
N SER A 66 -5.01 -1.51 -12.12
CA SER A 66 -4.88 -0.21 -12.80
C SER A 66 -4.27 0.89 -11.91
N ALA A 67 -3.22 0.55 -11.17
CA ALA A 67 -2.34 1.52 -10.55
C ALA A 67 -1.66 2.40 -11.60
N ARG A 68 -1.34 3.63 -11.20
CA ARG A 68 -0.57 4.58 -12.00
C ARG A 68 0.72 4.87 -11.25
N LEU A 69 1.84 4.52 -11.86
CA LEU A 69 3.15 4.64 -11.25
C LEU A 69 4.07 5.44 -12.19
N ARG A 70 5.09 6.07 -11.62
CA ARG A 70 6.23 6.59 -12.39
C ARG A 70 7.49 5.87 -11.97
N LEU A 71 8.16 5.18 -12.88
CA LEU A 71 9.40 4.45 -12.62
C LEU A 71 10.53 5.09 -13.44
N ASP A 72 11.56 5.59 -12.77
CA ASP A 72 12.68 6.35 -13.37
C ASP A 72 12.20 7.44 -14.36
N GLY A 73 11.13 8.16 -14.00
CA GLY A 73 10.56 9.23 -14.82
C GLY A 73 9.56 8.77 -15.88
N VAL A 74 9.41 7.47 -16.13
CA VAL A 74 8.46 6.92 -17.10
C VAL A 74 7.14 6.59 -16.42
N GLU A 75 6.03 7.15 -16.89
CA GLU A 75 4.69 6.79 -16.39
C GLU A 75 4.24 5.45 -16.97
N LEU A 76 3.67 4.60 -16.12
CA LEU A 76 3.13 3.30 -16.48
C LEU A 76 1.80 3.04 -15.77
N VAL A 77 0.95 2.25 -16.43
CA VAL A 77 -0.33 1.78 -15.90
C VAL A 77 -0.30 0.26 -15.87
N GLY A 78 -0.64 -0.33 -14.74
CA GLY A 78 -0.69 -1.77 -14.57
C GLY A 78 -1.17 -2.14 -13.18
N ASP A 79 -0.99 -3.39 -12.80
CA ASP A 79 -1.47 -3.92 -11.53
C ASP A 79 -0.34 -3.97 -10.49
N VAL A 80 -0.72 -4.02 -9.21
CA VAL A 80 0.22 -4.15 -8.08
C VAL A 80 -0.19 -5.38 -7.29
N GLU A 81 0.80 -6.21 -6.97
CA GLU A 81 0.64 -7.37 -6.10
C GLU A 81 1.40 -7.16 -4.80
N LEU A 82 0.84 -7.60 -3.68
CA LEU A 82 1.44 -7.45 -2.37
C LEU A 82 1.64 -8.81 -1.70
N HIS A 83 2.80 -8.99 -1.08
CA HIS A 83 3.07 -10.14 -0.23
C HIS A 83 3.86 -9.75 1.01
N LEU A 84 3.94 -10.65 1.99
CA LEU A 84 4.84 -10.45 3.12
C LEU A 84 6.30 -10.61 2.68
N HIS A 85 6.59 -11.58 1.82
CA HIS A 85 7.92 -11.89 1.33
C HIS A 85 7.96 -11.97 -0.21
N ALA A 86 9.13 -11.75 -0.81
CA ALA A 86 9.27 -11.81 -2.26
C ALA A 86 9.08 -13.23 -2.82
N GLU A 87 9.43 -14.24 -2.02
CA GLU A 87 9.33 -15.66 -2.33
C GLU A 87 7.86 -16.13 -2.48
N ASP A 88 6.92 -15.40 -1.87
CA ASP A 88 5.49 -15.72 -1.93
C ASP A 88 4.93 -15.64 -3.34
N TRP A 89 5.54 -14.80 -4.21
CA TRP A 89 5.20 -14.74 -5.62
C TRP A 89 5.30 -16.10 -6.33
N ALA A 90 6.41 -16.80 -6.10
CA ALA A 90 6.63 -18.12 -6.67
C ALA A 90 5.82 -19.19 -5.93
N ALA A 91 5.70 -19.07 -4.60
CA ALA A 91 4.94 -20.00 -3.77
C ALA A 91 3.45 -20.03 -4.14
N HIS A 92 2.88 -18.88 -4.54
CA HIS A 92 1.51 -18.77 -5.02
C HIS A 92 1.33 -19.15 -6.50
N GLY A 93 2.43 -19.41 -7.23
CA GLY A 93 2.38 -19.81 -8.63
C GLY A 93 2.12 -18.66 -9.62
N HIS A 94 2.26 -17.41 -9.18
CA HIS A 94 1.98 -16.22 -10.00
C HIS A 94 2.92 -16.10 -11.20
N GLU A 95 4.13 -16.63 -11.10
CA GLU A 95 5.07 -16.71 -12.23
C GLU A 95 4.51 -17.54 -13.39
N GLY A 96 3.60 -18.48 -13.15
CA GLY A 96 2.97 -19.32 -14.18
C GLY A 96 1.56 -18.88 -14.60
N ASP A 97 1.01 -17.81 -14.00
CA ASP A 97 -0.38 -17.43 -14.17
C ASP A 97 -0.54 -16.13 -15.00
N PRO A 98 -1.10 -16.20 -16.22
CA PRO A 98 -1.35 -15.03 -17.06
C PRO A 98 -2.25 -13.95 -16.42
N ALA A 99 -3.01 -14.28 -15.38
CA ALA A 99 -3.79 -13.29 -14.63
C ALA A 99 -2.91 -12.18 -13.99
N TYR A 100 -1.61 -12.44 -13.85
CA TYR A 100 -0.63 -11.54 -13.25
C TYR A 100 0.28 -10.85 -14.28
N ASP A 101 0.05 -11.04 -15.59
CA ASP A 101 0.87 -10.43 -16.65
C ASP A 101 0.79 -8.90 -16.68
N ALA A 102 -0.26 -8.33 -16.10
CA ALA A 102 -0.42 -6.88 -15.97
C ALA A 102 0.30 -6.30 -14.73
N VAL A 103 0.88 -7.14 -13.86
CA VAL A 103 1.56 -6.66 -12.65
C VAL A 103 2.84 -5.92 -13.02
N VAL A 104 2.94 -4.67 -12.59
CA VAL A 104 4.06 -3.75 -12.90
C VAL A 104 4.89 -3.39 -11.67
N LEU A 105 4.42 -3.73 -10.47
CA LEU A 105 5.12 -3.54 -9.21
C LEU A 105 4.74 -4.68 -8.26
N HIS A 106 5.75 -5.27 -7.62
CA HIS A 106 5.55 -6.22 -6.54
C HIS A 106 5.97 -5.54 -5.23
N VAL A 107 5.04 -5.35 -4.31
CA VAL A 107 5.33 -4.74 -3.01
C VAL A 107 5.46 -5.84 -1.97
N VAL A 108 6.57 -5.86 -1.26
CA VAL A 108 6.81 -6.82 -0.18
C VAL A 108 6.93 -6.11 1.14
N LEU A 109 6.45 -6.71 2.23
CA LEU A 109 6.68 -6.15 3.55
C LEU A 109 8.16 -6.26 3.92
N PHE A 110 8.68 -7.49 3.98
CA PHE A 110 10.03 -7.75 4.47
C PHE A 110 11.08 -7.65 3.35
N PRO A 111 12.30 -7.18 3.65
CA PRO A 111 13.41 -7.24 2.71
C PRO A 111 13.64 -8.68 2.21
N PRO A 112 13.84 -8.89 0.90
CA PRO A 112 14.14 -10.22 0.35
C PRO A 112 15.38 -10.83 1.03
N LYS A 113 15.32 -12.11 1.39
CA LYS A 113 16.45 -12.82 2.03
C LYS A 113 17.57 -13.13 1.05
N SER A 114 17.24 -13.18 -0.25
CA SER A 114 18.19 -13.42 -1.34
C SER A 114 17.86 -12.53 -2.54
N ALA A 115 18.72 -12.53 -3.54
CA ALA A 115 18.53 -11.77 -4.79
C ALA A 115 17.44 -12.38 -5.71
N THR A 116 16.34 -12.87 -5.13
CA THR A 116 15.20 -13.41 -5.87
C THR A 116 14.63 -12.33 -6.78
N VAL A 117 14.51 -12.66 -8.07
CA VAL A 117 13.90 -11.78 -9.08
C VAL A 117 12.46 -12.22 -9.28
N THR A 118 11.51 -11.33 -8.97
CA THR A 118 10.10 -11.54 -9.30
C THR A 118 9.91 -11.42 -10.81
N ARG A 119 9.25 -12.41 -11.43
CA ARG A 119 9.01 -12.46 -12.89
C ARG A 119 7.56 -12.75 -13.21
N ARG A 120 7.06 -12.12 -14.26
CA ARG A 120 5.80 -12.49 -14.91
C ARG A 120 5.96 -13.80 -15.67
N HIS A 121 4.84 -14.35 -16.12
CA HIS A 121 4.81 -15.52 -17.00
C HIS A 121 5.57 -15.31 -18.32
N ASP A 122 5.61 -14.09 -18.85
CA ASP A 122 6.43 -13.74 -20.02
C ASP A 122 7.96 -13.63 -19.74
N GLY A 123 8.39 -13.91 -18.51
CA GLY A 123 9.78 -13.88 -18.07
C GLY A 123 10.32 -12.48 -17.75
N ARG A 124 9.55 -11.41 -17.98
CA ARG A 124 9.98 -10.05 -17.65
C ARG A 124 10.03 -9.86 -16.14
N ALA A 125 11.10 -9.21 -15.68
CA ALA A 125 11.26 -8.86 -14.27
C ALA A 125 10.23 -7.79 -13.85
N ILE A 126 9.69 -7.97 -12.65
CA ILE A 126 8.81 -7.01 -11.98
C ILE A 126 9.66 -6.27 -10.94
N PRO A 127 9.73 -4.93 -10.96
CA PRO A 127 10.40 -4.18 -9.91
C PRO A 127 9.78 -4.46 -8.54
N VAL A 128 10.63 -4.60 -7.51
CA VAL A 128 10.18 -4.89 -6.15
C VAL A 128 10.33 -3.67 -5.24
N LEU A 129 9.28 -3.30 -4.51
CA LEU A 129 9.33 -2.28 -3.45
C LEU A 129 9.28 -2.96 -2.09
N VAL A 130 10.22 -2.63 -1.20
CA VAL A 130 10.19 -3.08 0.20
C VAL A 130 9.52 -2.01 1.06
N LEU A 131 8.39 -2.35 1.69
CA LEU A 131 7.57 -1.37 2.39
C LEU A 131 7.98 -1.14 3.84
N LEU A 132 8.52 -2.16 4.54
CA LEU A 132 8.87 -2.07 5.97
C LEU A 132 9.69 -0.83 6.36
N PRO A 133 10.79 -0.45 5.67
CA PRO A 133 11.58 0.73 6.05
C PRO A 133 10.88 2.06 5.72
N LEU A 134 9.76 2.03 5.00
CA LEU A 134 9.00 3.21 4.58
C LEU A 134 7.78 3.47 5.46
N LEU A 135 7.42 2.53 6.34
CA LEU A 135 6.26 2.68 7.22
C LEU A 135 6.44 3.84 8.21
N TRP A 136 5.37 4.59 8.45
CA TRP A 136 5.40 5.70 9.42
C TRP A 136 5.31 5.25 10.88
N ARG A 137 4.80 4.03 11.10
CA ARG A 137 4.53 3.45 12.42
C ARG A 137 5.10 2.03 12.51
N GLY A 138 5.24 1.53 13.73
CA GLY A 138 5.61 0.13 13.96
C GLY A 138 4.54 -0.85 13.46
N LEU A 139 4.95 -2.07 13.12
CA LEU A 139 4.03 -3.13 12.71
C LEU A 139 2.99 -3.47 13.79
N GLU A 140 3.39 -3.40 15.07
CA GLU A 140 2.52 -3.65 16.22
C GLU A 140 1.40 -2.59 16.30
N GLU A 141 1.72 -1.30 16.11
CA GLU A 141 0.73 -0.22 16.09
C GLU A 141 -0.32 -0.39 14.97
N TYR A 142 0.12 -0.75 13.76
CA TYR A 142 -0.82 -1.05 12.66
C TYR A 142 -1.69 -2.26 12.98
N ALA A 143 -1.12 -3.29 13.61
CA ALA A 143 -1.85 -4.50 13.98
C ALA A 143 -2.89 -4.23 15.07
N GLU A 144 -2.55 -3.42 16.07
CA GLU A 144 -3.44 -2.97 17.14
C GLU A 144 -4.63 -2.18 16.58
N GLU A 145 -4.37 -1.18 15.74
CA GLU A 145 -5.43 -0.38 15.12
C GLU A 145 -6.37 -1.26 14.28
N ALA A 146 -5.80 -2.14 13.45
CA ALA A 146 -6.58 -3.07 12.64
C ALA A 146 -7.38 -4.08 13.48
N ALA A 147 -6.90 -4.44 14.67
CA ALA A 147 -7.64 -5.29 15.61
C ALA A 147 -8.81 -4.53 16.25
N VAL A 148 -8.60 -3.26 16.63
CA VAL A 148 -9.66 -2.39 17.16
C VAL A 148 -10.75 -2.17 16.12
N GLU A 149 -10.39 -1.86 14.86
CA GLU A 149 -11.35 -1.71 13.75
C GLU A 149 -12.21 -2.98 13.60
N ARG A 150 -11.58 -4.17 13.61
CA ARG A 150 -12.27 -5.47 13.52
C ARG A 150 -13.22 -5.70 14.70
N LEU A 151 -12.78 -5.45 15.93
CA LEU A 151 -13.61 -5.60 17.14
C LEU A 151 -14.78 -4.62 17.16
N ALA A 152 -14.58 -3.40 16.64
CA ALA A 152 -15.62 -2.39 16.51
C ALA A 152 -16.63 -2.68 15.38
N GLY A 153 -16.43 -3.75 14.60
CA GLY A 153 -17.25 -4.08 13.44
C GLY A 153 -17.10 -3.09 12.28
N TRP A 154 -16.03 -2.30 12.26
CA TRP A 154 -15.76 -1.37 11.18
C TRP A 154 -15.17 -2.13 9.99
N SER A 155 -15.87 -2.06 8.85
CA SER A 155 -15.30 -2.52 7.58
C SER A 155 -14.03 -1.72 7.24
N PRO A 156 -13.05 -2.27 6.52
CA PRO A 156 -11.94 -1.50 5.96
C PRO A 156 -12.39 -0.29 5.10
N ASP A 157 -13.65 -0.26 4.67
CA ASP A 157 -14.27 0.82 3.91
C ASP A 157 -15.00 1.87 4.79
N HIS A 158 -15.11 1.63 6.09
CA HIS A 158 -15.85 2.47 7.03
C HIS A 158 -15.20 3.85 7.18
N ALA A 159 -13.87 3.94 7.28
CA ALA A 159 -13.16 5.21 7.42
C ALA A 159 -13.37 6.12 6.19
N THR A 160 -13.30 5.58 4.96
CA THR A 160 -13.58 6.34 3.74
C THR A 160 -15.03 6.84 3.69
N ALA A 161 -15.99 6.00 4.10
CA ALA A 161 -17.39 6.38 4.14
C ALA A 161 -17.70 7.45 5.20
N VAL A 162 -17.02 7.41 6.35
CA VAL A 162 -17.15 8.44 7.40
C VAL A 162 -16.53 9.76 6.95
N LEU A 163 -15.30 9.74 6.39
CA LEU A 163 -14.64 10.94 5.88
C LEU A 163 -15.42 11.59 4.72
N ALA A 164 -16.03 10.80 3.84
CA ALA A 164 -16.91 11.29 2.77
C ALA A 164 -18.23 11.90 3.27
N ARG A 165 -18.59 11.66 4.54
CA ARG A 165 -19.79 12.20 5.20
C ARG A 165 -19.48 13.33 6.17
N LEU A 166 -18.21 13.64 6.43
CA LEU A 166 -17.85 14.83 7.16
C LEU A 166 -18.16 16.04 6.28
N PRO A 167 -18.97 17.01 6.74
CA PRO A 167 -19.08 18.27 6.03
C PRO A 167 -17.68 18.89 6.02
N ILE A 168 -17.08 18.98 4.83
CA ILE A 168 -15.95 19.86 4.59
C ILE A 168 -16.42 21.21 5.12
N PHE A 169 -15.74 21.75 6.14
CA PHE A 169 -16.08 23.04 6.72
C PHE A 169 -16.04 24.08 5.59
N ASN A 170 -17.20 24.36 5.00
CA ASN A 170 -17.40 25.51 4.13
C ASN A 170 -17.55 26.72 5.05
N GLY A 171 -16.42 27.12 5.64
CA GLY A 171 -16.29 28.26 6.52
C GLY A 171 -15.51 29.36 5.82
N ALA A 172 -16.02 29.85 4.69
CA ALA A 172 -15.64 31.16 4.19
C ALA A 172 -16.24 32.22 5.14
N THR A 173 -15.59 32.44 6.29
CA THR A 173 -15.84 33.64 7.08
C THR A 173 -15.18 34.81 6.36
N ARG A 174 -16.01 35.52 5.60
CA ARG A 174 -15.75 36.87 5.12
C ARG A 174 -15.51 37.75 6.36
N CYS A 175 -14.25 38.06 6.65
CA CYS A 175 -13.92 39.15 7.55
C CYS A 175 -13.99 40.46 6.76
N ASP A 176 -15.21 41.00 6.63
CA ASP A 176 -15.39 42.43 6.38
C ASP A 176 -15.06 43.16 7.68
N GLY A 177 -14.01 43.99 7.64
CA GLY A 177 -13.55 44.73 8.80
C GLY A 177 -12.42 45.69 8.44
N GLY A 178 -12.75 46.74 7.69
CA GLY A 178 -11.87 47.89 7.55
C GLY A 178 -11.74 48.65 8.87
N PHE A 179 -10.53 49.07 9.19
CA PHE A 179 -10.10 50.43 9.60
C PHE A 179 -8.81 50.33 10.42
N GLY A 180 -7.80 51.14 10.05
CA GLY A 180 -6.65 51.38 10.91
C GLY A 180 -5.33 51.56 10.17
N THR A 181 -5.23 52.61 9.35
CA THR A 181 -3.93 53.20 9.01
C THR A 181 -3.19 53.59 10.28
N PHE A 182 -1.96 53.11 10.47
CA PHE A 182 -0.94 53.87 11.19
C PHE A 182 0.43 53.66 10.55
N ALA A 183 1.03 54.77 10.16
CA ALA A 183 2.36 54.86 9.57
C ALA A 183 3.34 55.45 10.59
N ARG A 184 4.64 55.14 10.37
CA ARG A 184 5.87 55.71 10.96
C ARG A 184 6.22 55.15 12.35
N ARG A 185 7.46 54.76 12.66
CA ARG A 185 8.80 55.04 12.09
C ARG A 185 9.64 53.77 12.04
#